data_AF-A0A7W8C8X6-F1
#
_entry.id   AF-A0A7W8C8X6-F1
#
_cell.length_a   1.000
_cell.length_b   1.000
_cell.length_c   1.000
_cell.angle_alpha   90.00
_cell.angle_beta   90.00
_cell.angle_gamma   90.00
#
_symmetry.space_group_name_H-M   'P 1'
#
loop_
_entity.id
_entity.type
_entity.pdbx_description
1 polymer ?
#
loop_
_entity_poly.entity_id
_entity_poly.type
_entity_poly.pdbx_seq_one_letter_code
_entity_poly.pdbx_strand_id
1 'polypeptide(L)'
;MDVVLRTERALVGGRIRSAAVGVVDGAIAAVEPLDADLAAYEEVLVPPSAVLLPGFVDTHVHVNAPGTDWEGFTSATAAAAAGGITTLVDMPLGTHWPISTALGLTS
;
A
#
# COMPACT_ATOMS: atom_id res chain seq x y z
N MET A 1 7.79 -17.93 4.16
CA MET A 1 7.18 -16.63 3.80
C MET A 1 7.57 -15.61 4.86
N ASP A 2 7.66 -14.33 4.52
CA ASP A 2 7.87 -13.26 5.51
C ASP A 2 6.61 -13.07 6.34
N VAL A 3 5.48 -12.91 5.66
CA VAL A 3 4.16 -12.86 6.29
C VAL A 3 3.16 -13.69 5.48
N VAL A 4 2.23 -14.33 6.18
CA VAL A 4 1.01 -14.91 5.59
C VAL A 4 -0.21 -14.22 6.18
N LEU A 5 -1.05 -13.64 5.30
CA LEU A 5 -2.35 -13.09 5.67
C LEU A 5 -3.42 -14.15 5.42
N ARG A 6 -4.16 -14.54 6.46
CA ARG A 6 -5.29 -15.47 6.35
C ARG A 6 -6.60 -14.74 6.54
N THR A 7 -7.55 -14.96 5.63
CA THR A 7 -8.85 -14.29 5.68
C THR A 7 -9.96 -15.11 5.03
N GLU A 8 -11.16 -15.00 5.59
CA GLU A 8 -12.38 -15.52 4.95
C GLU A 8 -12.79 -14.70 3.71
N ARG A 9 -12.27 -13.48 3.57
CA ARG A 9 -12.72 -12.51 2.55
C ARG A 9 -11.56 -11.76 1.95
N ALA A 10 -11.00 -12.27 0.87
CA ALA A 10 -10.02 -11.58 0.01
C ALA A 10 -10.60 -11.35 -1.39
N LEU A 11 -10.34 -10.19 -1.98
CA LEU A 11 -10.60 -9.95 -3.40
C LEU A 11 -9.48 -10.57 -4.24
N VAL A 12 -9.74 -11.71 -4.84
CA VAL A 12 -8.78 -12.44 -5.69
C VAL A 12 -9.43 -12.75 -7.03
N GLY A 13 -8.79 -12.32 -8.13
CA GLY A 13 -9.32 -12.54 -9.48
C GLY A 13 -10.72 -11.93 -9.70
N GLY A 14 -10.99 -10.79 -9.05
CA GLY A 14 -12.27 -10.08 -9.15
C GLY A 14 -13.41 -10.70 -8.34
N ARG A 15 -13.14 -11.68 -7.46
CA ARG A 15 -14.14 -12.32 -6.60
C ARG A 15 -13.71 -12.27 -5.15
N ILE A 16 -14.67 -12.09 -4.24
CA ILE A 16 -14.44 -12.26 -2.81
C ILE A 16 -14.47 -13.75 -2.48
N ARG A 17 -13.37 -14.27 -1.92
CA ARG A 17 -13.25 -15.66 -1.48
C ARG A 17 -12.30 -15.77 -0.28
N SER A 18 -12.36 -16.88 0.45
CA SER A 18 -11.36 -17.19 1.48
C SER A 18 -10.01 -17.49 0.84
N ALA A 19 -8.93 -17.08 1.51
CA ALA A 19 -7.58 -17.24 1.01
C ALA A 19 -6.52 -17.11 2.11
N ALA A 20 -5.37 -17.73 1.86
CA ALA A 20 -4.10 -17.41 2.50
C ALA A 20 -3.18 -16.73 1.47
N VAL A 21 -2.71 -15.52 1.77
CA VAL A 21 -1.82 -14.74 0.89
C VAL A 21 -0.43 -14.69 1.53
N GLY A 22 0.54 -15.36 0.90
CA GLY A 22 1.93 -15.37 1.33
C GLY A 22 2.75 -14.29 0.64
N VAL A 23 3.56 -13.57 1.41
CA VAL A 23 4.46 -12.51 0.92
C VAL A 23 5.92 -12.89 1.19
N VAL A 24 6.80 -12.65 0.22
CA VAL A 24 8.26 -12.78 0.32
C VAL A 24 8.91 -11.58 -0.34
N ASP A 25 9.85 -10.94 0.33
CA ASP A 25 10.60 -9.78 -0.16
C ASP A 25 9.68 -8.66 -0.69
N GLY A 26 8.56 -8.44 0.00
CA GLY A 26 7.55 -7.43 -0.35
C GLY A 26 6.66 -7.79 -1.55
N ALA A 27 6.80 -8.98 -2.15
CA ALA A 27 5.99 -9.44 -3.26
C ALA A 27 5.04 -10.59 -2.85
N ILE A 28 3.87 -10.67 -3.47
CA ILE A 28 2.96 -11.81 -3.30
C ILE A 28 3.60 -13.04 -3.94
N ALA A 29 3.97 -14.02 -3.11
CA ALA A 29 4.61 -15.26 -3.53
C ALA A 29 3.59 -16.41 -3.72
N ALA A 30 2.47 -16.37 -3.00
CA ALA A 30 1.44 -17.41 -3.07
C ALA A 30 0.05 -16.86 -2.74
N VAL A 31 -0.98 -17.41 -3.38
CA VAL A 31 -2.39 -17.18 -3.05
C VAL A 31 -3.11 -18.52 -3.05
N GLU A 32 -3.32 -19.07 -1.86
CA GLU A 32 -3.76 -20.46 -1.64
C GLU A 32 -5.10 -20.52 -0.89
N PRO A 33 -5.74 -21.70 -0.78
CA PRO A 33 -6.85 -21.92 0.14
C PRO A 33 -6.54 -21.48 1.58
N LEU A 34 -7.57 -21.11 2.33
CA LEU A 34 -7.44 -20.57 3.69
C LEU A 34 -6.68 -21.50 4.65
N ASP A 35 -6.83 -22.81 4.48
CA ASP A 35 -6.25 -23.87 5.29
C ASP A 35 -4.91 -24.42 4.74
N ALA A 36 -4.37 -23.81 3.69
CA ALA A 36 -3.09 -24.22 3.12
C ALA A 36 -1.95 -24.13 4.14
N ASP A 37 -1.09 -25.14 4.12
CA ASP A 37 0.11 -25.22 4.96
C ASP A 37 1.22 -24.33 4.38
N LEU A 38 1.24 -23.07 4.82
CA LEU A 38 2.24 -22.06 4.42
C LEU A 38 3.06 -21.67 5.65
N ALA A 39 4.34 -22.04 5.65
CA ALA A 39 5.27 -21.62 6.70
C ALA A 39 5.63 -20.13 6.54
N ALA A 40 5.47 -19.35 7.62
CA ALA A 40 5.76 -17.92 7.64
C ALA A 40 6.49 -17.50 8.92
N TYR A 41 7.27 -16.42 8.85
CA TYR A 41 7.83 -15.78 10.05
C TYR A 41 6.75 -15.07 10.85
N GLU A 42 5.79 -14.46 10.17
CA GLU A 42 4.61 -13.81 10.76
C GLU A 42 3.31 -14.33 10.14
N GLU A 43 2.28 -14.46 10.96
CA GLU A 43 0.93 -14.79 10.50
C GLU A 43 -0.08 -13.74 10.97
N VAL A 44 -0.86 -13.23 10.03
CA VAL A 44 -1.88 -12.21 10.28
C VAL A 44 -3.25 -12.80 9.99
N LEU A 45 -4.08 -12.93 11.03
CA LEU A 45 -5.47 -13.30 10.89
C LEU A 45 -6.31 -12.03 10.67
N VAL A 46 -6.84 -11.88 9.46
CA VAL A 46 -7.73 -10.77 9.12
C VAL A 46 -9.10 -11.02 9.74
N PRO A 47 -9.68 -10.06 10.50
CA PRO A 47 -10.98 -10.23 11.12
C PRO A 47 -12.08 -10.57 10.09
N PRO A 48 -13.07 -11.42 10.42
CA PRO A 48 -14.16 -11.78 9.49
C PRO A 48 -15.02 -10.59 9.02
N SER A 49 -15.02 -9.50 9.79
CA SER A 49 -15.71 -8.26 9.45
C SER A 49 -15.00 -7.46 8.35
N ALA A 50 -13.72 -7.70 8.11
CA ALA A 50 -12.91 -7.00 7.12
C ALA A 50 -12.83 -7.76 5.78
N VAL A 51 -12.37 -7.07 4.75
CA VAL A 51 -12.05 -7.65 3.44
C VAL A 51 -10.61 -7.27 3.10
N LEU A 52 -9.79 -8.26 2.76
CA LEU A 52 -8.46 -8.02 2.22
C LEU A 52 -8.57 -7.60 0.76
N LEU A 53 -8.16 -6.36 0.47
CA LEU A 53 -8.15 -5.77 -0.86
C LEU A 53 -6.71 -5.52 -1.32
N PRO A 54 -6.44 -5.49 -2.64
CA PRO A 54 -5.24 -4.85 -3.15
C PRO A 54 -5.16 -3.42 -2.65
N GLY A 55 -3.94 -2.95 -2.35
CA GLY A 55 -3.74 -1.55 -2.00
C GLY A 55 -4.17 -0.63 -3.13
N PHE A 56 -4.85 0.47 -2.81
CA PHE A 56 -5.32 1.39 -3.83
C PHE A 56 -4.18 2.24 -4.40
N VAL A 57 -4.37 2.62 -5.66
CA VAL A 57 -3.49 3.53 -6.40
C VAL A 57 -4.26 4.82 -6.61
N ASP A 58 -3.81 5.90 -5.96
CA ASP A 58 -4.33 7.23 -6.21
C ASP A 58 -3.45 7.92 -7.26
N THR A 59 -4.05 8.22 -8.40
CA THR A 59 -3.33 8.77 -9.56
C THR A 59 -3.31 10.29 -9.59
N HIS A 60 -3.99 10.94 -8.65
CA HIS A 60 -4.14 12.39 -8.67
C HIS A 60 -4.12 12.94 -7.25
N VAL A 61 -2.92 13.16 -6.72
CA VAL A 61 -2.72 13.89 -5.45
C VAL A 61 -1.91 15.17 -5.66
N HIS A 62 -2.00 16.06 -4.68
CA HIS A 62 -1.20 17.29 -4.63
C HIS A 62 -0.50 17.34 -3.27
N VAL A 63 0.68 16.74 -3.17
CA VAL A 63 1.46 16.67 -1.92
C VAL A 63 2.04 18.04 -1.54
N ASN A 64 2.21 18.92 -2.53
CA ASN A 64 2.72 20.29 -2.39
C ASN A 64 4.14 20.37 -1.78
N ALA A 65 4.99 19.38 -2.05
CA ALA A 65 6.41 19.38 -1.68
C ALA A 65 7.33 19.09 -2.89
N PRO A 66 8.49 19.75 -2.99
CA PRO A 66 9.04 20.77 -2.08
C PRO A 66 8.45 22.17 -2.31
N GLY A 67 8.45 23.02 -1.28
CA GLY A 67 8.23 24.47 -1.45
C GLY A 67 6.92 25.03 -0.89
N THR A 68 6.12 24.26 -0.16
CA THR A 68 5.04 24.79 0.69
C THR A 68 4.99 24.02 2.02
N ASP A 69 4.52 24.68 3.08
CA ASP A 69 4.37 24.07 4.42
C ASP A 69 2.98 23.46 4.64
N TRP A 70 2.22 23.18 3.58
CA TRP A 70 0.83 22.74 3.69
C TRP A 70 0.67 21.28 4.14
N GLU A 71 1.09 20.33 3.30
CA GLU A 71 0.89 18.90 3.56
C GLU A 71 2.25 18.19 3.63
N GLY A 72 2.95 18.08 2.50
CA GLY A 72 4.24 17.42 2.40
C GLY A 72 4.17 15.90 2.45
N PHE A 73 5.21 15.23 1.93
CA PHE A 73 5.22 13.77 1.71
C PHE A 73 4.92 12.95 2.96
N THR A 74 5.46 13.35 4.13
CA THR A 74 5.24 12.61 5.38
C THR A 74 3.76 12.56 5.76
N SER A 75 3.06 13.69 5.74
CA SER A 75 1.65 13.72 6.15
C SER A 75 0.73 13.12 5.07
N ALA A 76 1.02 13.40 3.79
CA ALA A 76 0.27 12.84 2.66
C ALA A 76 0.31 11.31 2.63
N THR A 77 1.50 10.71 2.78
CA THR A 77 1.65 9.24 2.79
C THR A 77 1.04 8.59 4.03
N ALA A 78 1.09 9.26 5.19
CA ALA A 78 0.42 8.77 6.40
C ALA A 78 -1.11 8.76 6.24
N ALA A 79 -1.68 9.82 5.67
CA ALA A 79 -3.11 9.89 5.35
C ALA A 79 -3.51 8.82 4.31
N ALA A 80 -2.71 8.65 3.25
CA ALA A 80 -2.90 7.62 2.23
C ALA A 80 -2.94 6.21 2.85
N ALA A 81 -1.96 5.88 3.69
CA ALA A 81 -1.89 4.58 4.36
C ALA A 81 -3.12 4.32 5.25
N ALA A 82 -3.58 5.34 6.00
CA ALA A 82 -4.78 5.24 6.82
C ALA A 82 -6.06 5.01 5.99
N GLY A 83 -6.09 5.48 4.74
CA GLY A 83 -7.18 5.27 3.78
C GLY A 83 -7.08 4.00 2.95
N GLY A 84 -6.02 3.18 3.12
CA GLY A 84 -5.78 1.98 2.31
C GLY A 84 -5.17 2.26 0.94
N ILE A 85 -4.63 3.46 0.72
CA ILE A 85 -3.87 3.83 -0.47
C ILE A 85 -2.40 3.47 -0.23
N THR A 86 -1.81 2.74 -1.16
CA THR A 86 -0.44 2.22 -1.04
C THR A 86 0.48 2.78 -2.12
N THR A 87 -0.07 3.47 -3.12
CA THR A 87 0.68 4.10 -4.20
C THR A 87 0.04 5.43 -4.55
N LEU A 88 0.85 6.48 -4.63
CA LEU A 88 0.44 7.83 -4.98
C LEU A 88 1.17 8.27 -6.26
N VAL A 89 0.46 8.97 -7.13
CA VAL A 89 1.05 9.72 -8.24
C VAL A 89 0.80 11.21 -7.97
N ASP A 90 1.86 11.90 -7.56
CA ASP A 90 1.81 13.33 -7.27
C ASP A 90 1.81 14.16 -8.56
N MET A 91 0.92 15.14 -8.61
CA MET A 91 0.77 16.00 -9.77
C MET A 91 1.85 17.10 -9.78
N PRO A 92 2.38 17.46 -10.96
CA PRO A 92 3.49 18.41 -11.07
C PRO A 92 3.09 19.88 -10.83
N LEU A 93 1.86 20.14 -10.37
CA LEU A 93 1.31 21.47 -10.13
C LEU A 93 0.84 21.58 -8.67
N GLY A 94 1.31 22.61 -7.96
CA GLY A 94 1.17 22.76 -6.50
C GLY A 94 2.48 23.14 -5.82
N THR A 95 3.61 22.96 -6.52
CA THR A 95 4.95 23.38 -6.11
C THR A 95 5.57 24.25 -7.20
N HIS A 96 6.47 25.15 -6.81
CA HIS A 96 7.18 26.04 -7.73
C HIS A 96 8.47 25.42 -8.28
N TRP A 97 8.80 24.19 -7.88
CA TRP A 97 10.01 23.45 -8.24
C TRP A 97 9.69 22.03 -8.69
N PRO A 98 10.48 21.44 -9.60
CA PRO A 98 10.36 20.04 -9.96
C PRO A 98 10.63 19.13 -8.76
N ILE A 99 9.85 18.08 -8.63
CA ILE A 99 10.08 17.02 -7.64
C ILE A 99 11.29 16.21 -8.11
N SER A 100 12.31 16.10 -7.27
CA SER A 100 13.49 15.29 -7.56
C SER A 100 13.96 14.56 -6.30
N THR A 101 14.60 13.40 -6.47
CA THR A 101 15.23 12.64 -5.38
C THR A 101 16.51 13.33 -4.86
N ALA A 102 17.01 14.34 -5.57
CA ALA A 102 18.14 15.14 -5.12
C ALA A 102 17.66 16.13 -4.04
N LEU A 103 17.99 15.85 -2.79
CA LEU A 103 17.93 16.86 -1.73
C LEU A 103 18.76 18.09 -2.18
N GLY A 104 18.09 19.23 -2.37
CA GLY A 104 18.70 20.56 -2.23
C GLY A 104 19.80 20.96 -3.21
N LEU A 105 19.54 20.98 -4.52
CA LEU A 105 20.28 21.89 -5.40
C LEU A 105 19.54 23.23 -5.47
N THR A 106 19.73 24.04 -4.43
CA THR A 106 19.51 25.48 -4.53
C THR A 106 20.56 26.04 -5.51
N SER A 107 20.11 26.68 -6.59
CA SER A 107 20.96 27.56 -7.41
C SER A 107 21.45 28.75 -6.59
#